data_AF-A0A9X0APY6-F1
#
_entry.id   AF-A0A9X0APY6-F1
#
_cell.length_a   1.000
_cell.length_b   1.000
_cell.length_c   1.000
_cell.angle_alpha   90.00
_cell.angle_beta   90.00
_cell.angle_gamma   90.00
#
_symmetry.space_group_name_H-M   'P 1'
#
loop_
_entity.id
_entity.type
_entity.pdbx_description
1 polymer ?
#
loop_
_entity_poly.entity_id
_entity_poly.type
_entity_poly.pdbx_seq_one_letter_code
_entity_poly.pdbx_strand_id
1 'polypeptide(L)'
;MLSRLAGRSRALEVVLGSDRIDADTAALHGWINRAIPDSEFDSFVDNFARRVAGWDHLAIAASKKLINERTGFPTAVQQQESFNSFLAYVAQGAVPARLKAMSAAGLQRDLDFEIYLHEEELRFVGDGPWNV
;
A
#
# COMPACT_ATOMS: atom_id res chain seq x y z
N MET A 1 0.11 7.48 -4.54
CA MET A 1 -1.16 7.99 -3.98
C MET A 1 -1.05 8.43 -2.53
N LEU A 2 -0.35 7.66 -1.68
CA LEU A 2 -0.32 7.86 -0.23
C LEU A 2 -0.07 9.30 0.25
N SER A 3 0.90 10.02 -0.32
CA SER A 3 1.19 11.41 0.06
C SER A 3 0.04 12.40 -0.18
N ARG A 4 -0.87 12.12 -1.13
CA ARG A 4 -2.07 12.92 -1.38
C ARG A 4 -3.22 12.59 -0.42
N LEU A 5 -3.22 11.37 0.12
CA LEU A 5 -4.26 10.88 1.02
C LEU A 5 -3.91 11.19 2.48
N ALA A 6 -2.71 10.78 2.90
CA ALA A 6 -2.26 10.88 4.29
C ALA A 6 -1.39 12.11 4.58
N GLY A 7 -1.04 12.89 3.55
CA GLY A 7 -0.08 13.99 3.66
C GLY A 7 1.37 13.51 3.68
N ARG A 8 2.30 14.47 3.58
CA ARG A 8 3.73 14.18 3.42
C ARG A 8 4.32 13.38 4.58
N SER A 9 4.06 13.81 5.83
CA SER A 9 4.72 13.23 7.01
C SER A 9 4.37 11.75 7.20
N ARG A 10 3.07 11.43 7.19
CA ARG A 10 2.58 10.05 7.33
C ARG A 10 2.97 9.17 6.14
N ALA A 11 3.01 9.74 4.93
CA ALA A 11 3.47 8.97 3.78
C ALA A 11 4.96 8.58 3.89
N LEU A 12 5.81 9.44 4.46
CA LEU A 12 7.21 9.10 4.72
C LEU A 12 7.35 8.07 5.84
N GLU A 13 6.57 8.21 6.91
CA GLU A 13 6.50 7.23 7.99
C GLU A 13 6.17 5.83 7.45
N VAL A 14 5.09 5.71 6.67
CA VAL A 14 4.67 4.43 6.07
C VAL A 14 5.73 3.86 5.12
N VAL A 15 6.21 4.66 4.15
CA VAL A 15 7.08 4.16 3.08
C VAL A 15 8.49 3.85 3.56
N LEU A 16 9.02 4.65 4.50
CA LEU A 16 10.37 4.44 5.02
C LEU A 16 10.40 3.50 6.23
N GLY A 17 9.32 3.46 7.01
CA GLY A 17 9.17 2.55 8.14
C GLY A 17 8.94 1.10 7.73
N SER A 18 8.22 0.87 6.63
CA SER A 18 7.85 -0.47 6.12
C SER A 18 7.13 -1.37 7.14
N ASP A 19 6.59 -0.77 8.20
CA ASP A 19 5.92 -1.47 9.28
C ASP A 19 4.45 -1.78 8.96
N ARG A 20 3.87 -2.71 9.72
CA ARG A 20 2.46 -3.05 9.66
C ARG A 20 1.62 -1.93 10.28
N ILE A 21 0.59 -1.50 9.56
CA ILE A 21 -0.37 -0.50 10.04
C ILE A 21 -1.75 -1.15 10.13
N ASP A 22 -2.37 -1.07 11.31
CA ASP A 22 -3.72 -1.56 11.53
C ASP A 22 -4.79 -0.72 10.82
N ALA A 23 -6.01 -1.28 10.70
CA ALA A 23 -7.09 -0.65 9.95
C ALA A 23 -7.51 0.70 10.56
N ASP A 24 -7.57 0.81 11.89
CA ASP A 24 -8.00 2.02 12.60
C ASP A 24 -7.01 3.17 12.36
N THR A 25 -5.71 2.89 12.45
CA THR A 25 -4.64 3.83 12.18
C THR A 25 -4.62 4.22 10.70
N ALA A 26 -4.76 3.26 9.79
CA ALA A 26 -4.86 3.53 8.34
C ALA A 26 -6.05 4.44 8.01
N ALA A 27 -7.21 4.25 8.67
CA ALA A 27 -8.38 5.10 8.50
C ALA A 27 -8.15 6.51 9.06
N LEU A 28 -7.53 6.63 10.25
CA LEU A 28 -7.16 7.91 10.84
C LEU A 28 -6.15 8.68 9.98
N HIS A 29 -5.28 7.96 9.29
CA HIS A 29 -4.32 8.53 8.35
C HIS A 29 -4.98 8.95 7.04
N GLY A 30 -6.20 8.51 6.75
CA GLY A 30 -6.87 8.73 5.47
C GLY A 30 -6.35 7.83 4.34
N TRP A 31 -5.57 6.79 4.66
CA TRP A 31 -5.11 5.81 3.68
C TRP A 31 -6.28 4.94 3.20
N ILE A 32 -7.13 4.50 4.11
CA ILE A 32 -8.42 3.86 3.80
C ILE A 32 -9.58 4.76 4.20
N ASN A 33 -10.77 4.51 3.65
CA ASN A 33 -11.95 5.33 3.95
C ASN A 33 -12.44 5.15 5.39
N ARG A 34 -12.57 3.90 5.84
CA ARG A 34 -13.11 3.51 7.17
C ARG A 34 -12.55 2.15 7.58
N ALA A 35 -12.25 2.00 8.87
CA ALA A 35 -12.13 0.70 9.52
C ALA A 35 -13.52 0.27 9.99
N ILE A 36 -13.87 -1.01 9.77
CA ILE A 36 -15.18 -1.58 10.08
C ILE A 36 -14.93 -2.87 10.85
N PRO A 37 -15.71 -3.18 11.91
CA PRO A 37 -15.62 -4.47 12.59
C PRO A 37 -15.78 -5.62 11.59
N ASP A 38 -14.97 -6.66 11.73
CA ASP A 38 -14.94 -7.81 10.82
C ASP A 38 -16.33 -8.44 10.63
N SER A 39 -17.08 -8.59 11.72
CA SER A 39 -18.45 -9.12 11.72
C SER A 39 -19.46 -8.29 10.93
N GLU A 40 -19.15 -7.03 10.61
CA GLU A 40 -20.02 -6.11 9.87
C GLU A 40 -19.52 -5.81 8.45
N PHE A 41 -18.27 -6.16 8.13
CA PHE A 41 -17.60 -5.70 6.92
C PHE A 41 -18.35 -6.11 5.65
N ASP A 42 -18.72 -7.37 5.52
CA ASP A 42 -19.42 -7.90 4.33
C ASP A 42 -20.75 -7.19 4.10
N SER A 43 -21.55 -7.05 5.17
CA SER A 43 -22.86 -6.40 5.10
C SER A 43 -22.72 -4.92 4.75
N PHE A 44 -21.72 -4.24 5.30
CA PHE A 44 -21.45 -2.85 5.02
C PHE A 44 -21.06 -2.62 3.55
N VAL A 45 -20.17 -3.46 3.00
CA VAL A 45 -19.72 -3.37 1.61
C VAL A 45 -20.86 -3.68 0.64
N ASP A 46 -21.65 -4.74 0.88
CA ASP A 46 -22.80 -5.11 0.04
C ASP A 46 -23.84 -3.98 -0.01
N ASN A 47 -24.20 -3.41 1.15
CA ASN A 47 -25.13 -2.30 1.22
C ASN A 47 -24.64 -1.05 0.48
N PHE A 48 -23.35 -0.73 0.61
CA PHE A 48 -22.76 0.39 -0.14
C PHE A 48 -22.79 0.14 -1.65
N ALA A 49 -22.41 -1.06 -2.09
CA ALA A 49 -22.39 -1.43 -3.51
C ALA A 49 -23.80 -1.38 -4.12
N ARG A 50 -24.80 -1.97 -3.46
CA ARG A 50 -26.21 -1.92 -3.92
C ARG A 50 -26.73 -0.50 -4.02
N ARG A 51 -26.41 0.35 -3.04
CA ARG A 51 -26.79 1.76 -3.07
C ARG A 51 -26.18 2.47 -4.27
N VAL A 52 -24.88 2.27 -4.52
CA VAL A 52 -24.20 2.91 -5.67
C VAL A 52 -24.75 2.41 -7.01
N ALA A 53 -25.03 1.10 -7.12
CA ALA A 53 -25.60 0.50 -8.32
C ALA A 53 -27.03 0.98 -8.64
N GLY A 54 -27.76 1.48 -7.65
CA GLY A 54 -29.09 2.05 -7.84
C GLY A 54 -29.12 3.48 -8.38
N TRP A 55 -27.98 4.16 -8.51
CA TRP A 55 -27.93 5.53 -9.03
C TRP A 55 -27.83 5.60 -10.55
N ASP A 56 -28.25 6.73 -11.12
CA ASP A 56 -28.09 7.02 -12.53
C ASP A 56 -26.61 6.94 -12.96
N HIS A 57 -26.34 6.16 -14.00
CA HIS A 57 -24.97 5.88 -14.44
C HIS A 57 -24.26 7.13 -14.99
N LEU A 58 -25.00 8.04 -15.64
CA LEU A 58 -24.41 9.28 -16.17
C LEU A 58 -24.01 10.21 -15.01
N ALA A 59 -24.83 10.29 -13.96
CA ALA A 59 -24.52 11.05 -12.75
C ALA A 59 -23.30 10.50 -12.01
N ILE A 60 -23.18 9.17 -11.88
CA ILE A 60 -21.97 8.53 -11.31
C ILE A 60 -20.74 8.88 -12.13
N ALA A 61 -20.81 8.72 -13.46
CA ALA A 61 -19.68 8.97 -14.35
C ALA A 61 -19.24 10.45 -14.31
N ALA A 62 -20.20 11.38 -14.38
CA ALA A 62 -19.93 12.81 -14.28
C ALA A 62 -19.30 13.19 -12.93
N SER A 63 -19.82 12.63 -11.84
CA SER A 63 -19.30 12.88 -10.49
C SER A 63 -17.86 12.36 -10.33
N LYS A 64 -17.58 11.13 -10.78
CA LYS A 64 -16.22 10.56 -10.78
C LYS A 64 -15.27 11.40 -11.62
N LYS A 65 -15.67 11.81 -12.83
CA LYS A 65 -14.86 12.66 -13.70
C LYS A 65 -14.49 13.98 -13.01
N LEU A 66 -15.48 14.71 -12.50
CA LEU A 66 -15.26 16.01 -11.87
C LEU A 66 -14.41 15.91 -10.60
N ILE A 67 -14.59 14.87 -9.78
CA ILE A 67 -13.76 14.64 -8.60
C ILE A 67 -12.33 14.35 -9.03
N ASN A 68 -12.12 13.42 -9.96
CA ASN A 68 -10.79 13.03 -10.45
C ASN A 68 -10.02 14.21 -11.05
N GLU A 69 -10.70 15.09 -11.79
CA GLU A 69 -10.12 16.32 -12.35
C GLU A 69 -9.67 17.31 -11.27
N ARG A 70 -10.40 17.40 -10.15
CA ARG A 70 -10.14 18.36 -9.07
C ARG A 70 -9.15 17.87 -8.02
N THR A 71 -9.25 16.61 -7.62
CA THR A 71 -8.36 16.01 -6.61
C THR A 71 -7.03 15.57 -7.23
N GLY A 72 -7.06 15.23 -8.52
CA GLY A 72 -5.90 14.85 -9.31
C GLY A 72 -5.35 13.47 -8.97
N PHE A 73 -4.85 12.78 -10.00
CA PHE A 73 -3.96 11.63 -9.85
C PHE A 73 -2.52 12.04 -10.17
N PRO A 74 -1.51 11.25 -9.76
CA PRO A 74 -0.21 11.36 -10.37
C PRO A 74 -0.35 11.31 -11.90
N THR A 75 0.28 12.25 -12.59
CA THR A 75 0.31 12.23 -14.07
C THR A 75 1.02 10.96 -14.54
N ALA A 76 0.81 10.56 -15.81
CA ALA A 76 1.53 9.43 -16.38
C ALA A 76 3.06 9.57 -16.23
N VAL A 77 3.58 10.80 -16.38
CA VAL A 77 5.00 11.12 -16.15
C VAL A 77 5.41 10.84 -14.71
N GLN A 78 4.65 11.32 -13.71
CA GLN A 78 4.96 11.07 -12.29
C GLN A 78 4.90 9.58 -11.91
N GLN A 79 3.97 8.84 -12.51
CA GLN A 79 3.88 7.38 -12.32
C GLN A 79 5.11 6.69 -12.92
N GLN A 80 5.49 7.08 -14.14
CA GLN A 80 6.67 6.55 -14.82
C GLN A 80 7.96 6.86 -14.04
N GLU A 81 8.12 8.08 -13.53
CA GLU A 81 9.25 8.48 -12.68
C GLU A 81 9.35 7.62 -11.42
N SER A 82 8.22 7.38 -10.76
CA SER A 82 8.17 6.54 -9.55
C SER A 82 8.57 5.10 -9.87
N PHE A 83 8.04 4.55 -10.97
CA PHE A 83 8.34 3.18 -11.40
C PHE A 83 9.79 3.03 -11.86
N ASN A 84 10.31 3.98 -12.64
CA ASN A 84 11.72 4.00 -13.06
C ASN A 84 12.66 4.09 -11.85
N SER A 85 12.30 4.89 -10.83
CA SER A 85 13.08 4.97 -9.59
C SER A 85 13.12 3.63 -8.87
N PHE A 86 11.97 2.94 -8.75
CA PHE A 86 11.94 1.58 -8.19
C PHE A 86 12.86 0.62 -8.96
N LEU A 87 12.74 0.58 -10.29
CA LEU A 87 13.57 -0.29 -11.13
C LEU A 87 15.07 0.03 -11.02
N ALA A 88 15.43 1.31 -10.93
CA ALA A 88 16.81 1.71 -10.77
C ALA A 88 17.39 1.20 -9.44
N TYR A 89 16.65 1.31 -8.33
CA TYR A 89 17.17 0.99 -7.00
C TYR A 89 17.01 -0.48 -6.59
N VAL A 90 16.04 -1.23 -7.14
CA VAL A 90 15.87 -2.65 -6.79
C VAL A 90 17.09 -3.51 -7.15
N ALA A 91 17.85 -3.09 -8.16
CA ALA A 91 19.07 -3.75 -8.61
C ALA A 91 20.35 -3.21 -7.92
N GLN A 92 20.23 -2.29 -6.96
CA GLN A 92 21.37 -1.61 -6.33
C GLN A 92 21.54 -1.97 -4.87
N GLY A 93 22.74 -1.70 -4.35
CA GLY A 93 23.08 -1.86 -2.94
C GLY A 93 22.82 -3.28 -2.43
N ALA A 94 22.33 -3.37 -1.19
CA ALA A 94 22.04 -4.63 -0.53
C ALA A 94 20.73 -5.31 -1.00
N VAL A 95 19.91 -4.65 -1.84
CA VAL A 95 18.56 -5.13 -2.17
C VAL A 95 18.55 -6.50 -2.87
N PRO A 96 19.37 -6.77 -3.92
CA PRO A 96 19.38 -8.08 -4.57
C PRO A 96 19.81 -9.20 -3.62
N ALA A 97 20.82 -8.93 -2.78
CA ALA A 97 21.29 -9.89 -1.78
C ALA A 97 20.21 -10.14 -0.72
N ARG A 98 19.51 -9.09 -0.27
CA ARG A 98 18.41 -9.15 0.71
C ARG A 98 17.27 -10.03 0.19
N LEU A 99 16.81 -9.78 -1.03
CA LEU A 99 15.74 -10.56 -1.64
C LEU A 99 16.12 -12.03 -1.79
N LYS A 100 17.37 -12.33 -2.17
CA LYS A 100 17.87 -13.71 -2.23
C LYS A 100 17.88 -14.38 -0.86
N ALA A 101 18.33 -13.68 0.17
CA ALA A 101 18.40 -14.20 1.54
C ALA A 101 16.99 -14.42 2.13
N MET A 102 16.08 -13.45 1.98
CA MET A 102 14.67 -13.58 2.39
C MET A 102 13.97 -14.72 1.64
N SER A 103 14.21 -14.85 0.33
CA SER A 103 13.68 -15.98 -0.46
C SER A 103 14.17 -17.32 0.06
N ALA A 104 15.45 -17.44 0.40
CA ALA A 104 15.99 -18.65 1.02
C ALA A 104 15.36 -18.94 2.39
N ALA A 105 15.04 -17.89 3.17
CA ALA A 105 14.46 -17.98 4.51
C ALA A 105 12.96 -18.25 4.56
N GLY A 106 12.21 -18.01 3.47
CA GLY A 106 10.78 -18.34 3.45
C GLY A 106 9.89 -17.39 2.64
N LEU A 107 10.39 -16.22 2.22
CA LEU A 107 9.62 -15.28 1.41
C LEU A 107 8.99 -16.00 0.20
N GLN A 108 7.70 -15.76 -0.03
CA GLN A 108 6.82 -16.36 -1.03
C GLN A 108 6.53 -17.86 -0.88
N ARG A 109 6.97 -18.52 0.20
CA ARG A 109 6.80 -19.99 0.38
C ARG A 109 6.32 -20.39 1.77
N ASP A 110 6.66 -19.61 2.78
CA ASP A 110 6.28 -19.81 4.18
C ASP A 110 5.22 -18.78 4.57
N LEU A 111 4.09 -19.26 5.09
CA LEU A 111 2.97 -18.41 5.49
C LEU A 111 3.31 -17.55 6.71
N ASP A 112 4.04 -18.11 7.69
CA ASP A 112 4.40 -17.36 8.90
C ASP A 112 5.39 -16.24 8.54
N PHE A 113 6.32 -16.52 7.61
CA PHE A 113 7.21 -15.48 7.07
C PHE A 113 6.42 -14.32 6.44
N GLU A 114 5.37 -14.61 5.67
CA GLU A 114 4.53 -13.58 5.04
C GLU A 114 3.65 -12.83 6.04
N ILE A 115 3.07 -13.52 7.04
CA ILE A 115 2.25 -12.89 8.09
C ILE A 115 3.08 -11.90 8.91
N TYR A 116 4.33 -12.26 9.21
CA TYR A 116 5.27 -11.49 10.02
C TYR A 116 6.36 -10.81 9.19
N LEU A 117 6.11 -10.54 7.90
CA LEU A 117 7.11 -9.98 6.98
C LEU A 117 7.84 -8.74 7.54
N HIS A 118 7.09 -7.81 8.13
CA HIS A 118 7.60 -6.59 8.80
C HIS A 118 8.60 -6.86 9.93
N GLU A 119 8.50 -7.98 10.65
CA GLU A 119 9.46 -8.38 11.69
C GLU A 119 10.59 -9.22 11.08
N GLU A 120 10.26 -10.14 10.17
CA GLU A 120 11.22 -11.03 9.52
C GLU A 120 12.24 -10.26 8.67
N GLU A 121 11.81 -9.20 7.96
CA GLU A 121 12.71 -8.39 7.14
C GLU A 121 13.78 -7.66 7.96
N LEU A 122 13.53 -7.41 9.25
CA LEU A 122 14.49 -6.75 10.15
C LEU A 122 15.73 -7.61 10.40
N ARG A 123 15.64 -8.94 10.21
CA ARG A 123 16.78 -9.85 10.22
C ARG A 123 17.75 -9.57 9.06
N PHE A 124 17.29 -8.87 8.03
CA PHE A 124 18.02 -8.60 6.79
C PHE A 124 18.36 -7.10 6.58
N VAL A 125 18.56 -6.32 7.64
CA VAL A 125 18.92 -4.87 7.54
C VAL A 125 20.43 -4.61 7.49
N GLY A 126 20.84 -3.47 6.91
CA GLY A 126 22.25 -3.12 6.69
C GLY A 126 22.83 -3.67 5.39
N ASP A 127 24.16 -3.74 5.32
CA ASP A 127 24.91 -4.12 4.10
C ASP A 127 25.06 -5.65 3.92
N GLY A 128 24.72 -6.43 4.95
CA GLY A 128 24.88 -7.89 4.97
C GLY A 128 26.35 -8.35 5.08
N PRO A 129 26.64 -9.65 4.84
CA PRO A 129 25.66 -10.72 4.71
C PRO A 129 24.94 -10.99 6.03
N TRP A 130 23.68 -11.41 5.96
CA TRP A 130 22.88 -11.79 7.13
C TRP A 130 23.10 -13.28 7.43
N ASN A 131 23.58 -13.59 8.63
CA ASN A 131 23.80 -14.96 9.11
C ASN A 131 22.50 -15.54 9.69
N VAL A 132 21.46 -15.54 8.87
CA VAL A 132 20.08 -15.87 9.26
C VAL A 132 19.61 -17.17 8.67
#